data_AF-A0A939JIQ4-F1
#
_entry.id   AF-A0A939JIQ4-F1
#
_cell.length_a   1.000
_cell.length_b   1.000
_cell.length_c   1.000
_cell.angle_alpha   90.00
_cell.angle_beta   90.00
_cell.angle_gamma   90.00
#
_symmetry.space_group_name_H-M   'P 1'
#
loop_
_entity.id
_entity.type
_entity.pdbx_description
1 polymer ?
#
loop_
_entity_poly.entity_id
_entity_poly.type
_entity_poly.pdbx_seq_one_letter_code
_entity_poly.pdbx_strand_id
1 'polypeptide(L)'
;MPDNRPAIPRQLARDLLVEAGHRCAIPTCRATTLELAHITPWAKTRAHDFDNMIALCPNCHTRFDKGEIDRLSMLQYKAVLGSGGARERTISAYRTLQETLDRWSEAIAILAHTHVASSPDFHYILQARSACEQQAGLAHAAAADLKSVGDDTIELLTDFIYDWFVHWASSTVDMEWPDYSQSKEERKGEFQTLHEALLELHLAVADDLGLEFSELPLREEDSPSPQPRPLGTLAYQHRRDAADRIDGIHIH
;
A
#
# COMPACT_ATOMS: atom_id res chain seq x y z
N MET A 1 15.42 -10.70 39.79
CA MET A 1 15.32 -9.40 39.11
C MET A 1 16.24 -8.44 39.83
N PRO A 2 17.11 -7.66 39.17
CA PRO A 2 17.91 -6.66 39.88
C PRO A 2 16.95 -5.59 40.46
N ASP A 3 17.07 -5.33 41.77
CA ASP A 3 16.04 -4.75 42.66
C ASP A 3 15.61 -3.29 42.39
N ASN A 4 15.88 -2.72 41.21
CA ASN A 4 15.54 -1.32 40.92
C ASN A 4 15.35 -0.97 39.43
N ARG A 5 14.99 -1.95 38.59
CA ARG A 5 14.67 -1.70 37.17
C ARG A 5 13.18 -1.35 37.03
N PRO A 6 12.82 -0.15 36.54
CA PRO A 6 11.44 0.20 36.28
C PRO A 6 10.84 -0.69 35.19
N ALA A 7 9.52 -0.78 35.15
CA ALA A 7 8.82 -1.45 34.06
C ALA A 7 9.01 -0.68 32.75
N ILE A 8 9.05 -1.40 31.64
CA ILE A 8 9.09 -0.80 30.30
C ILE A 8 7.77 -0.04 30.08
N PRO A 9 7.80 1.24 29.68
CA PRO A 9 6.59 2.01 29.38
C PRO A 9 5.72 1.29 28.34
N ARG A 10 4.40 1.29 28.54
CA ARG A 10 3.45 0.58 27.66
C ARG A 10 3.53 1.04 26.20
N GLN A 11 3.69 2.34 25.98
CA GLN A 11 3.81 2.90 24.63
C GLN A 11 5.06 2.37 23.93
N LEU A 12 6.22 2.45 24.59
CA LEU A 12 7.48 1.91 24.07
C LEU A 12 7.39 0.40 23.76
N ALA A 13 6.75 -0.37 24.64
CA ALA A 13 6.54 -1.79 24.40
C ALA A 13 5.69 -2.05 23.15
N ARG A 14 4.63 -1.26 22.94
CA ARG A 14 3.80 -1.33 21.73
C ARG A 14 4.63 -1.01 20.49
N ASP A 15 5.40 0.08 20.52
CA ASP A 15 6.17 0.54 19.37
C ASP A 15 7.23 -0.52 18.95
N LEU A 16 7.91 -1.13 19.92
CA LEU A 16 8.86 -2.23 19.68
C LEU A 16 8.21 -3.49 19.08
N LEU A 17 6.98 -3.81 19.51
CA LEU A 17 6.24 -4.95 18.97
C LEU A 17 5.73 -4.68 17.55
N VAL A 18 5.30 -3.44 17.27
CA VAL A 18 4.87 -3.02 15.92
C VAL A 18 6.05 -3.01 14.96
N GLU A 19 7.20 -2.47 15.38
CA GLU A 19 8.45 -2.48 14.60
C GLU A 19 8.85 -3.91 14.21
N ALA A 20 8.71 -4.87 15.13
CA ALA A 20 9.01 -6.27 14.87
C ALA A 20 7.88 -7.05 14.18
N GLY A 21 6.77 -6.39 13.80
CA GLY A 21 5.60 -7.02 13.19
C GLY A 21 4.97 -8.12 14.05
N HIS A 22 5.02 -7.96 15.38
CA HIS A 22 4.62 -8.98 16.37
C HIS A 22 5.29 -10.34 16.18
N ARG A 23 6.53 -10.35 15.66
CA ARG A 23 7.37 -11.54 15.51
C ARG A 23 8.76 -11.32 16.09
N CYS A 24 9.49 -12.41 16.27
CA CYS A 24 10.89 -12.38 16.71
C CYS A 24 11.73 -11.61 15.68
N ALA A 25 12.53 -10.66 16.15
CA ALA A 25 13.40 -9.83 15.32
C ALA A 25 14.48 -10.61 14.55
N ILE A 26 14.78 -11.84 14.96
CA ILE A 26 15.68 -12.71 14.19
C ILE A 26 14.97 -13.10 12.88
N PRO A 27 15.49 -12.72 11.69
CA PRO A 27 14.76 -12.81 10.42
C PRO A 27 14.21 -14.20 10.09
N THR A 28 14.93 -15.25 10.48
CA THR A 28 14.56 -16.64 10.19
C THR A 28 13.67 -17.29 11.26
N CYS A 29 13.49 -16.68 12.44
CA CYS A 29 12.79 -17.31 13.56
C CYS A 29 11.26 -17.22 13.46
N ARG A 30 10.73 -16.02 13.15
CA ARG A 30 9.29 -15.74 12.95
C ARG A 30 8.33 -16.11 14.11
N ALA A 31 8.83 -16.54 15.27
CA ALA A 31 8.03 -16.87 16.45
C ALA A 31 7.28 -15.66 16.99
N THR A 32 6.09 -15.87 17.57
CA THR A 32 5.16 -14.81 18.02
C THR A 32 5.09 -14.62 19.54
N THR A 33 5.63 -15.56 20.32
CA THR A 33 5.84 -15.35 21.77
C THR A 33 7.08 -14.52 21.96
N LEU A 34 6.96 -13.32 22.54
CA LEU A 34 8.01 -12.31 22.56
C LEU A 34 8.34 -11.78 23.95
N GLU A 35 9.59 -11.38 24.10
CA GLU A 35 10.20 -10.71 25.23
C GLU A 35 10.98 -9.49 24.70
N LEU A 36 11.04 -8.41 25.49
CA LEU A 36 11.75 -7.19 25.12
C LEU A 36 13.14 -7.19 25.74
N ALA A 37 14.16 -7.30 24.89
CA ALA A 37 15.56 -7.35 25.28
C ALA A 37 16.24 -5.99 25.08
N HIS A 38 17.19 -5.64 25.94
CA HIS A 38 18.09 -4.52 25.67
C HIS A 38 19.29 -5.00 24.87
N ILE A 39 19.65 -4.29 23.80
CA ILE A 39 20.84 -4.59 22.99
C ILE A 39 22.11 -4.21 23.78
N THR A 40 22.13 -3.03 24.39
CA THR A 40 23.15 -2.62 25.37
C THR A 40 22.59 -2.84 26.77
N PRO A 41 23.28 -3.61 27.64
CA PRO A 41 22.73 -4.00 28.94
C PRO A 41 22.26 -2.81 29.78
N TRP A 42 21.14 -2.99 30.48
CA TRP A 42 20.57 -2.01 31.42
C TRP A 42 21.60 -1.46 32.42
N ALA A 43 22.55 -2.29 32.86
CA ALA A 43 23.61 -1.88 33.77
C ALA A 43 24.46 -0.70 33.24
N LYS A 44 24.53 -0.52 31.92
CA LYS A 44 25.28 0.56 31.26
C LYS A 44 24.41 1.77 30.94
N THR A 45 23.19 1.57 30.43
CA THR A 45 22.34 2.68 29.94
C THR A 45 21.41 3.21 31.02
N ARG A 46 20.86 2.33 31.88
CA ARG A 46 19.80 2.64 32.86
C ARG A 46 18.60 3.40 32.26
N ALA A 47 18.38 3.20 30.97
CA ALA A 47 17.32 3.84 30.20
C ALA A 47 16.66 2.81 29.27
N HIS A 48 15.35 2.95 29.10
CA HIS A 48 14.56 2.22 28.12
C HIS A 48 14.43 3.08 26.87
N ASP A 49 15.34 2.87 25.92
CA ASP A 49 15.38 3.62 24.67
C ASP A 49 14.93 2.72 23.52
N PHE A 50 14.12 3.27 22.61
CA PHE A 50 13.61 2.55 21.45
C PHE A 50 14.75 1.92 20.63
N ASP A 51 15.81 2.68 20.37
CA ASP A 51 16.95 2.23 19.56
C ASP A 51 17.81 1.16 20.26
N ASN A 52 17.75 1.10 21.59
CA ASN A 52 18.53 0.15 22.39
C ASN A 52 17.73 -1.09 22.81
N MET A 53 16.52 -1.28 22.25
CA MET A 53 15.63 -2.39 22.59
C MET A 53 15.13 -3.12 21.35
N ILE A 54 14.92 -4.43 21.48
CA ILE A 54 14.52 -5.31 20.38
C ILE A 54 13.60 -6.43 20.89
N ALA A 55 12.62 -6.85 20.08
CA ALA A 55 11.68 -7.92 20.42
C ALA A 55 12.22 -9.29 19.98
N LEU A 56 12.41 -10.21 20.93
CA LEU A 56 12.94 -11.56 20.67
C LEU A 56 12.00 -12.62 21.25
N CYS A 57 11.96 -13.81 20.67
CA CYS A 57 11.33 -14.94 21.34
C CYS A 57 12.21 -15.45 22.50
N PRO A 58 11.66 -16.17 23.49
CA PRO A 58 12.43 -16.65 24.65
C PRO A 58 13.70 -17.44 24.27
N ASN A 59 13.62 -18.22 23.17
CA ASN A 59 14.77 -18.98 22.66
C ASN A 59 15.87 -18.05 22.14
N CYS A 60 15.53 -17.09 21.27
CA CYS A 60 16.50 -16.16 20.70
C CYS A 60 17.05 -15.20 21.76
N HIS A 61 16.24 -14.79 22.73
CA HIS A 61 16.66 -13.99 23.87
C HIS A 61 17.70 -14.74 24.71
N THR A 62 17.45 -16.01 25.03
CA THR A 62 18.41 -16.87 25.74
C THR A 62 19.73 -17.03 24.97
N ARG A 63 19.66 -17.20 23.65
CA ARG A 63 20.87 -17.30 22.81
C ARG A 63 21.68 -16.00 22.79
N PHE A 64 21.00 -14.86 22.76
CA PHE A 64 21.63 -13.55 22.90
C PHE A 64 22.29 -13.37 24.28
N ASP A 65 21.58 -13.72 25.36
CA ASP A 65 22.13 -13.64 26.74
C ASP A 65 23.37 -14.52 26.93
N LYS A 66 23.44 -15.66 26.25
CA LYS A 66 24.60 -16.57 26.23
C LYS A 66 25.75 -16.09 25.34
N GLY A 67 25.54 -15.04 24.53
CA GLY A 67 26.51 -14.55 23.55
C GLY A 67 26.64 -15.42 22.30
N GLU A 68 25.72 -16.36 22.05
CA GLU A 68 25.66 -17.12 20.79
C GLU A 68 25.24 -16.23 19.62
N ILE A 69 24.46 -15.19 19.91
CA ILE A 69 24.19 -14.09 19.00
C ILE A 69 24.82 -12.86 19.62
N ASP A 70 25.71 -12.21 18.89
CA ASP A 70 26.45 -11.08 19.42
C ASP A 70 25.66 -9.76 19.33
N ARG A 71 26.18 -8.73 20.01
CA ARG A 71 25.56 -7.39 20.05
C ARG A 71 25.55 -6.69 18.68
N LEU A 72 26.57 -6.87 17.84
CA LEU A 72 26.60 -6.26 16.50
C LEU A 72 25.51 -6.87 15.63
N SER A 73 25.32 -8.20 15.71
CA SER A 73 24.20 -8.88 15.06
C SER A 73 22.83 -8.31 15.52
N MET A 74 22.64 -8.06 16.82
CA MET A 74 21.41 -7.41 17.31
C MET A 74 21.19 -6.02 16.72
N LEU A 75 22.24 -5.19 16.64
CA LEU A 75 22.16 -3.86 16.04
C LEU A 75 21.77 -3.94 14.55
N GLN A 76 22.33 -4.91 13.81
CA GLN A 76 21.96 -5.15 12.43
C GLN A 76 20.49 -5.56 12.29
N TYR A 77 20.01 -6.49 13.11
CA TYR A 77 18.59 -6.88 13.07
C TYR A 77 17.65 -5.72 13.41
N LYS A 78 18.00 -4.90 14.41
CA LYS A 78 17.25 -3.70 14.77
C LYS A 78 17.13 -2.72 13.60
N ALA A 79 18.24 -2.46 12.91
CA ALA A 79 18.25 -1.58 11.73
C ALA A 79 17.33 -2.10 10.62
N VAL A 80 17.38 -3.40 10.33
CA VAL A 80 16.52 -4.03 9.30
C VAL A 80 15.04 -3.94 9.64
N LEU A 81 14.66 -4.07 10.92
CA LEU A 81 13.25 -3.92 11.33
C LEU A 81 12.72 -2.49 11.08
N GLY A 82 13.52 -1.48 11.38
CA GLY A 82 13.18 -0.08 11.08
C GLY A 82 13.00 0.16 9.57
N SER A 83 13.88 -0.42 8.75
CA SER A 83 13.84 -0.29 7.29
C SER A 83 12.71 -1.10 6.65
N GLY A 84 12.37 -2.29 7.16
CA GLY A 84 11.32 -3.14 6.59
C GLY A 84 9.93 -2.51 6.68
N GLY A 85 9.63 -1.84 7.80
CA GLY A 85 8.40 -1.07 7.93
C GLY A 85 8.37 0.20 7.06
N ALA A 86 9.52 0.86 6.88
CA ALA A 86 9.63 2.02 5.99
C ALA A 86 9.40 1.63 4.53
N ARG A 87 10.07 0.58 4.06
CA ARG A 87 9.91 0.02 2.70
C ARG A 87 8.47 -0.34 2.38
N GLU A 88 7.79 -1.06 3.26
CA GLU A 88 6.38 -1.43 3.06
C GLU A 88 5.47 -0.19 2.96
N ARG A 89 5.71 0.83 3.79
CA ARG A 89 4.95 2.10 3.74
C ARG A 89 5.17 2.85 2.43
N THR A 90 6.42 2.97 1.98
CA THR A 90 6.75 3.63 0.71
C THR A 90 6.10 2.91 -0.47
N ILE A 91 6.19 1.58 -0.53
CA ILE A 91 5.52 0.79 -1.58
C ILE A 91 4.00 1.01 -1.54
N SER A 92 3.38 0.88 -0.37
CA SER A 92 1.93 1.06 -0.22
C SER A 92 1.46 2.46 -0.61
N ALA A 93 2.18 3.50 -0.18
CA ALA A 93 1.86 4.89 -0.50
C ALA A 93 2.00 5.15 -2.01
N TYR A 94 3.10 4.67 -2.61
CA TYR A 94 3.34 4.77 -4.04
C TYR A 94 2.23 4.09 -4.86
N ARG A 95 1.87 2.84 -4.52
CA ARG A 95 0.79 2.10 -5.20
C ARG A 95 -0.56 2.80 -5.08
N THR A 96 -0.87 3.33 -3.90
CA THR A 96 -2.12 4.07 -3.66
C THR A 96 -2.16 5.34 -4.51
N LEU A 97 -1.04 6.06 -4.63
CA LEU A 97 -0.94 7.22 -5.52
C LEU A 97 -1.18 6.82 -6.98
N GLN A 98 -0.54 5.76 -7.46
CA GLN A 98 -0.74 5.28 -8.84
C GLN A 98 -2.21 4.95 -9.13
N GLU A 99 -2.87 4.20 -8.24
CA GLU A 99 -4.28 3.84 -8.42
C GLU A 99 -5.19 5.07 -8.41
N THR A 100 -4.97 6.00 -7.48
CA THR A 100 -5.80 7.20 -7.37
C THR A 100 -5.60 8.15 -8.56
N LEU A 101 -4.39 8.30 -9.09
CA LEU A 101 -4.12 9.05 -10.32
C LEU A 101 -4.77 8.40 -11.55
N ASP A 102 -4.68 7.08 -11.69
CA ASP A 102 -5.35 6.35 -12.79
C ASP A 102 -6.87 6.57 -12.74
N ARG A 103 -7.49 6.43 -11.56
CA ARG A 103 -8.93 6.67 -11.37
C ARG A 103 -9.33 8.13 -11.56
N TRP A 104 -8.48 9.07 -11.17
CA TRP A 104 -8.74 10.50 -11.39
C TRP A 104 -8.67 10.83 -12.89
N SER A 105 -7.69 10.28 -13.61
CA SER A 105 -7.57 10.46 -15.07
C SER A 105 -8.82 9.97 -15.81
N GLU A 106 -9.37 8.83 -15.38
CA GLU A 106 -10.61 8.29 -15.93
C GLU A 106 -11.81 9.19 -15.61
N ALA A 107 -11.91 9.68 -14.37
CA ALA A 107 -12.99 10.59 -13.97
C ALA A 107 -12.95 11.93 -14.74
N ILE A 108 -11.76 12.50 -14.95
CA ILE A 108 -11.58 13.72 -15.77
C ILE A 108 -12.00 13.44 -17.21
N ALA A 109 -11.56 12.32 -17.79
CA ALA A 109 -11.95 11.92 -19.13
C ALA A 109 -13.47 11.78 -19.26
N ILE A 110 -14.14 11.10 -18.32
CA ILE A 110 -15.61 10.96 -18.32
C ILE A 110 -16.27 12.34 -18.29
N LEU A 111 -15.83 13.24 -17.40
CA LEU A 111 -16.35 14.60 -17.30
C LEU A 111 -16.23 15.35 -18.64
N ALA A 112 -15.05 15.31 -19.26
CA ALA A 112 -14.82 15.94 -20.57
C ALA A 112 -15.80 15.41 -21.64
N HIS A 113 -16.03 14.09 -21.69
CA HIS A 113 -16.98 13.50 -22.63
C HIS A 113 -18.43 13.94 -22.37
N THR A 114 -18.81 14.22 -21.12
CA THR A 114 -20.17 14.70 -20.80
C THR A 114 -20.45 16.08 -21.38
N HIS A 115 -19.43 16.96 -21.47
CA HIS A 115 -19.57 18.32 -22.00
C HIS A 115 -19.81 18.37 -23.51
N VAL A 116 -19.32 17.39 -24.26
CA VAL A 116 -19.45 17.31 -25.72
C VAL A 116 -20.63 16.45 -26.18
N ALA A 117 -21.40 15.86 -25.26
CA ALA A 117 -22.53 15.01 -25.59
C ALA A 117 -23.65 15.80 -26.31
N SER A 118 -24.22 15.23 -27.37
CA SER A 118 -25.24 15.90 -28.20
C SER A 118 -26.55 16.22 -27.46
N SER A 119 -26.78 15.61 -26.30
CA SER A 119 -27.92 15.89 -25.41
C SER A 119 -27.45 15.73 -23.97
N PRO A 120 -26.88 16.78 -23.36
CA PRO A 120 -26.27 16.68 -22.04
C PRO A 120 -27.33 16.50 -20.95
N ASP A 121 -27.22 15.42 -20.17
CA ASP A 121 -28.01 15.23 -18.96
C ASP A 121 -27.32 15.97 -17.80
N PHE A 122 -27.98 17.01 -17.30
CA PHE A 122 -27.46 17.83 -16.21
C PHE A 122 -27.16 17.01 -14.93
N HIS A 123 -27.96 15.99 -14.63
CA HIS A 123 -27.72 15.12 -13.49
C HIS A 123 -26.43 14.30 -13.69
N TYR A 124 -26.22 13.78 -14.89
CA TYR A 124 -25.03 13.02 -15.24
C TYR A 124 -23.76 13.88 -15.20
N ILE A 125 -23.82 15.14 -15.68
CA ILE A 125 -22.69 16.08 -15.59
C ILE A 125 -22.33 16.35 -14.12
N LEU A 126 -23.32 16.62 -13.27
CA LEU A 126 -23.08 16.84 -11.84
C LEU A 126 -22.46 15.61 -11.17
N GLN A 127 -22.91 14.41 -11.53
CA GLN A 127 -22.35 13.16 -11.01
C GLN A 127 -20.89 12.96 -11.46
N ALA A 128 -20.59 13.20 -12.74
CA ALA A 128 -19.23 13.11 -13.27
C ALA A 128 -18.30 14.12 -12.59
N ARG A 129 -18.77 15.35 -12.37
CA ARG A 129 -18.02 16.38 -11.63
C ARG A 129 -17.75 15.95 -10.20
N SER A 130 -18.77 15.49 -9.48
CA SER A 130 -18.62 15.03 -8.09
C SER A 130 -17.65 13.84 -7.98
N ALA A 131 -17.68 12.92 -8.95
CA ALA A 131 -16.73 11.81 -9.01
C ALA A 131 -15.29 12.31 -9.23
N CYS A 132 -15.08 13.27 -10.13
CA CYS A 132 -13.78 13.89 -10.37
C CYS A 132 -13.24 14.59 -9.11
N GLU A 133 -14.07 15.40 -8.43
CA GLU A 133 -13.70 16.07 -7.17
C GLU A 133 -13.36 15.06 -6.06
N GLN A 134 -14.10 13.94 -5.97
CA GLN A 134 -13.79 12.87 -5.02
C GLN A 134 -12.43 12.22 -5.32
N GLN A 135 -12.13 11.92 -6.58
CA GLN A 135 -10.83 11.34 -6.95
C GLN A 135 -9.68 12.31 -6.69
N ALA A 136 -9.87 13.61 -6.94
CA ALA A 136 -8.90 14.65 -6.61
C ALA A 136 -8.54 14.66 -5.10
N GLY A 137 -9.54 14.53 -4.23
CA GLY A 137 -9.32 14.46 -2.78
C GLY A 137 -8.56 13.20 -2.35
N LEU A 138 -8.86 12.05 -2.96
CA LEU A 138 -8.14 10.79 -2.71
C LEU A 138 -6.69 10.87 -3.20
N ALA A 139 -6.47 11.39 -4.40
CA ALA A 139 -5.13 11.59 -4.96
C ALA A 139 -4.30 12.58 -4.12
N HIS A 140 -4.92 13.64 -3.58
CA HIS A 140 -4.25 14.57 -2.68
C HIS A 140 -3.76 13.88 -1.40
N ALA A 141 -4.62 13.07 -0.77
CA ALA A 141 -4.25 12.31 0.41
C ALA A 141 -3.13 11.29 0.11
N ALA A 142 -3.23 10.57 -1.01
CA ALA A 142 -2.20 9.62 -1.43
C ALA A 142 -0.85 10.31 -1.74
N ALA A 143 -0.88 11.48 -2.37
CA ALA A 143 0.30 12.30 -2.60
C ALA A 143 0.95 12.74 -1.29
N ALA A 144 0.16 13.23 -0.33
CA ALA A 144 0.66 13.61 0.99
C ALA A 144 1.29 12.41 1.75
N ASP A 145 0.68 11.23 1.66
CA ASP A 145 1.22 10.01 2.28
C ASP A 145 2.56 9.63 1.65
N LEU A 146 2.69 9.63 0.31
CA LEU A 146 3.95 9.32 -0.37
C LEU A 146 5.04 10.34 -0.03
N LYS A 147 4.71 11.63 -0.02
CA LYS A 147 5.62 12.71 0.41
C LYS A 147 6.12 12.53 1.84
N SER A 148 5.29 12.02 2.74
CA SER A 148 5.67 11.82 4.14
C SER A 148 6.69 10.71 4.36
N VAL A 149 6.88 9.83 3.37
CA VAL A 149 7.77 8.66 3.46
C VAL A 149 8.90 8.67 2.43
N GLY A 150 8.79 9.48 1.38
CA GLY A 150 9.81 9.64 0.33
C GLY A 150 10.86 10.71 0.66
N ASP A 151 11.88 10.79 -0.20
CA ASP A 151 12.91 11.83 -0.17
C ASP A 151 12.45 13.12 -0.88
N ASP A 152 13.32 14.14 -0.89
CA ASP A 152 13.05 15.44 -1.53
C ASP A 152 12.74 15.29 -3.04
N THR A 153 13.32 14.30 -3.71
CA THR A 153 13.11 14.03 -5.14
C THR A 153 11.70 13.51 -5.39
N ILE A 154 11.28 12.51 -4.59
CA ILE A 154 9.92 11.96 -4.60
C ILE A 154 8.90 13.05 -4.29
N GLU A 155 9.19 13.92 -3.31
CA GLU A 155 8.31 15.03 -2.98
C GLU A 155 8.09 15.97 -4.16
N LEU A 156 9.18 16.44 -4.77
CA LEU A 156 9.12 17.38 -5.90
C LEU A 156 8.34 16.82 -7.10
N LEU A 157 8.62 15.57 -7.47
CA LEU A 157 7.96 14.90 -8.60
C LEU A 157 6.48 14.66 -8.31
N THR A 158 6.15 14.28 -7.06
CA THR A 158 4.75 14.06 -6.63
C THR A 158 3.95 15.36 -6.71
N ASP A 159 4.50 16.48 -6.24
CA ASP A 159 3.83 17.79 -6.33
C ASP A 159 3.63 18.21 -7.79
N PHE A 160 4.66 18.06 -8.63
CA PHE A 160 4.56 18.38 -10.06
C PHE A 160 3.44 17.59 -10.75
N ILE A 161 3.37 16.28 -10.53
CA ILE A 161 2.35 15.41 -11.11
C ILE A 161 0.96 15.78 -10.58
N TYR A 162 0.83 16.01 -9.28
CA TYR A 162 -0.45 16.40 -8.67
C TYR A 162 -0.95 17.74 -9.24
N ASP A 163 -0.10 18.75 -9.32
CA ASP A 163 -0.43 20.07 -9.87
C ASP A 163 -0.84 19.98 -11.34
N TRP A 164 -0.18 19.12 -12.13
CA TRP A 164 -0.57 18.85 -13.51
C TRP A 164 -2.00 18.30 -13.59
N PHE A 165 -2.34 17.32 -12.75
CA PHE A 165 -3.70 16.77 -12.70
C PHE A 165 -4.74 17.79 -12.21
N VAL A 166 -4.40 18.62 -11.21
CA VAL A 166 -5.25 19.72 -10.75
C VAL A 166 -5.55 20.67 -11.90
N HIS A 167 -4.53 21.05 -12.67
CA HIS A 167 -4.70 21.90 -13.84
C HIS A 167 -5.60 21.24 -14.88
N TRP A 168 -5.35 19.98 -15.25
CA TRP A 168 -6.16 19.25 -16.22
C TRP A 168 -7.64 19.13 -15.79
N ALA A 169 -7.89 18.79 -14.52
CA ALA A 169 -9.23 18.69 -13.96
C ALA A 169 -9.95 20.05 -13.98
N SER A 170 -9.25 21.12 -13.57
CA SER A 170 -9.81 22.48 -13.52
C SER A 170 -10.17 22.98 -14.92
N SER A 171 -9.25 22.86 -15.88
CA SER A 171 -9.49 23.24 -17.28
C SER A 171 -10.62 22.43 -17.92
N THR A 172 -10.82 21.17 -17.49
CA THR A 172 -11.97 20.36 -17.94
C THR A 172 -13.29 20.88 -17.36
N VAL A 173 -13.31 21.25 -16.08
CA VAL A 173 -14.49 21.85 -15.42
C VAL A 173 -14.86 23.19 -16.06
N ASP A 174 -13.87 24.00 -16.42
CA ASP A 174 -14.05 25.28 -17.09
C ASP A 174 -14.36 25.14 -18.60
N MET A 175 -14.41 23.90 -19.10
CA MET A 175 -14.62 23.55 -20.51
C MET A 175 -13.58 24.14 -21.46
N GLU A 176 -12.38 24.39 -20.95
CA GLU A 176 -11.20 24.82 -21.70
C GLU A 176 -10.42 23.62 -22.25
N TRP A 177 -10.63 22.43 -21.68
CA TRP A 177 -10.02 21.18 -22.13
C TRP A 177 -11.01 20.24 -22.85
N PRO A 178 -10.63 19.60 -23.97
CA PRO A 178 -9.38 19.77 -24.69
C PRO A 178 -9.30 21.15 -25.35
N ASP A 179 -8.14 21.82 -25.25
CA ASP A 179 -7.93 23.08 -25.93
C ASP A 179 -7.74 22.80 -27.43
N TYR A 180 -8.83 22.97 -28.19
CA TYR A 180 -8.83 22.79 -29.64
C TYR A 180 -8.11 23.90 -30.41
N SER A 181 -7.74 25.00 -29.74
CA SER A 181 -6.91 26.06 -30.34
C SER A 181 -5.45 25.63 -30.50
N GLN A 182 -4.96 24.73 -29.64
CA GLN A 182 -3.65 24.11 -29.79
C GLN A 182 -3.58 23.16 -30.99
N SER A 183 -2.39 22.99 -31.54
CA SER A 183 -2.07 21.92 -32.48
C SER A 183 -2.15 20.56 -31.81
N LYS A 184 -2.20 19.50 -32.63
CA LYS A 184 -2.18 18.13 -32.13
C LYS A 184 -0.82 17.79 -31.48
N GLU A 185 0.24 18.37 -32.02
CA GLU A 185 1.61 18.23 -31.56
C GLU A 185 1.81 18.88 -30.18
N GLU A 186 1.28 20.07 -29.95
CA GLU A 186 1.32 20.76 -28.64
C GLU A 186 0.59 19.95 -27.56
N ARG A 187 -0.65 19.53 -27.82
CA ARG A 187 -1.39 18.66 -26.89
C ARG A 187 -0.65 17.36 -26.58
N LYS A 188 -0.01 16.74 -27.58
CA LYS A 188 0.79 15.52 -27.37
C LYS A 188 2.01 15.81 -26.49
N GLY A 189 2.62 16.99 -26.64
CA GLY A 189 3.73 17.44 -25.80
C GLY A 189 3.36 17.53 -24.32
N GLU A 190 2.19 18.07 -23.98
CA GLU A 190 1.73 18.17 -22.59
C GLU A 190 1.61 16.79 -21.92
N PHE A 191 1.02 15.81 -22.61
CA PHE A 191 0.93 14.43 -22.10
C PHE A 191 2.29 13.72 -22.05
N GLN A 192 3.20 14.05 -22.96
CA GLN A 192 4.57 13.53 -22.94
C GLN A 192 5.31 13.98 -21.67
N THR A 193 5.19 15.26 -21.29
CA THR A 193 5.80 15.79 -20.06
C THR A 193 5.26 15.09 -18.81
N LEU A 194 3.95 14.87 -18.72
CA LEU A 194 3.38 14.10 -17.61
C LEU A 194 3.93 12.67 -17.58
N HIS A 195 4.01 12.01 -18.73
CA HIS A 195 4.51 10.64 -18.83
C HIS A 195 5.96 10.53 -18.36
N GLU A 196 6.81 11.48 -18.74
CA GLU A 196 8.20 11.56 -18.29
C GLU A 196 8.29 11.75 -16.78
N ALA A 197 7.50 12.66 -16.20
CA ALA A 197 7.48 12.86 -14.75
C ALA A 197 7.02 11.61 -13.97
N LEU A 198 6.00 10.89 -14.47
CA LEU A 198 5.54 9.63 -13.87
C LEU A 198 6.63 8.54 -13.90
N LEU A 199 7.41 8.47 -14.98
CA LEU A 199 8.55 7.55 -15.09
C LEU A 199 9.69 7.95 -14.16
N GLU A 200 10.01 9.24 -14.07
CA GLU A 200 11.02 9.74 -13.13
C GLU A 200 10.63 9.47 -11.68
N LEU A 201 9.35 9.68 -11.32
CA LEU A 201 8.85 9.35 -9.98
C LEU A 201 9.01 7.86 -9.70
N HIS A 202 8.68 7.00 -10.67
CA HIS A 202 8.86 5.56 -10.51
C HIS A 202 10.32 5.17 -10.25
N LEU A 203 11.24 5.75 -11.02
CA LEU A 203 12.68 5.49 -10.86
C LEU A 203 13.20 5.98 -9.51
N ALA A 204 12.76 7.17 -9.07
CA ALA A 204 13.13 7.72 -7.75
C ALA A 204 12.65 6.81 -6.60
N VAL A 205 11.40 6.32 -6.66
CA VAL A 205 10.86 5.38 -5.67
C VAL A 205 11.61 4.05 -5.70
N ALA A 206 11.94 3.51 -6.87
CA ALA A 206 12.70 2.28 -6.98
C ALA A 206 14.12 2.42 -6.39
N ASP A 207 14.79 3.54 -6.64
CA ASP A 207 16.12 3.85 -6.09
C ASP A 207 16.09 3.98 -4.56
N ASP A 208 15.12 4.72 -4.01
CA ASP A 208 14.92 4.87 -2.55
C ASP A 208 14.69 3.52 -1.85
N LEU A 209 13.99 2.60 -2.54
CA LEU A 209 13.72 1.25 -2.05
C LEU A 209 14.88 0.25 -2.27
N GLY A 210 15.90 0.64 -3.04
CA GLY A 210 16.99 -0.23 -3.48
C GLY A 210 16.50 -1.41 -4.33
N LEU A 211 15.55 -1.16 -5.24
CA LEU A 211 14.89 -2.16 -6.08
C LEU A 211 15.30 -2.05 -7.54
N GLU A 212 15.44 -3.19 -8.22
CA GLU A 212 15.52 -3.21 -9.68
C GLU A 212 14.13 -3.09 -10.32
N PHE A 213 14.08 -2.67 -11.59
CA PHE A 213 12.82 -2.45 -12.34
C PHE A 213 11.87 -3.67 -12.35
N SER A 214 12.43 -4.89 -12.33
CA SER A 214 11.63 -6.12 -12.31
C SER A 214 10.97 -6.40 -10.95
N GLU A 215 11.49 -5.80 -9.88
CA GLU A 215 11.03 -6.01 -8.50
C GLU A 215 9.94 -5.03 -8.08
N LEU A 216 9.84 -3.88 -8.76
CA LEU A 216 8.75 -2.93 -8.64
C LEU A 216 8.18 -2.64 -10.04
N PRO A 217 7.24 -3.44 -10.57
CA PRO A 217 6.69 -3.17 -11.89
C PRO A 217 5.94 -1.85 -11.90
N LEU A 218 6.06 -1.07 -12.99
CA LEU A 218 5.43 0.25 -13.16
C LEU A 218 3.91 0.21 -12.96
N ARG A 219 3.25 -0.87 -13.39
CA ARG A 219 1.85 -1.16 -13.07
C ARG A 219 1.75 -2.58 -12.55
N GLU A 220 0.85 -2.81 -11.58
CA GLU A 220 0.44 -4.17 -11.28
C GLU A 220 -0.26 -4.73 -12.53
N GLU A 221 0.14 -5.92 -12.97
CA GLU A 221 -0.64 -6.61 -14.00
C GLU A 221 -2.04 -6.87 -13.43
N ASP A 222 -3.07 -6.60 -14.22
CA ASP A 222 -4.42 -7.02 -13.89
C ASP A 222 -4.37 -8.49 -13.49
N SER A 223 -4.72 -8.79 -12.23
CA SER A 223 -4.93 -10.17 -11.83
C SER A 223 -5.87 -10.78 -12.86
N PRO A 224 -5.51 -11.90 -13.52
CA PRO A 224 -6.35 -12.46 -14.57
C PRO A 224 -7.74 -12.61 -13.99
N SER A 225 -8.72 -11.93 -14.61
CA SER A 225 -10.12 -11.96 -14.20
C SER A 225 -10.45 -13.39 -13.79
N PRO A 226 -10.96 -13.62 -12.57
CA PRO A 226 -11.20 -14.97 -12.10
C PRO A 226 -12.03 -15.65 -13.18
N GLN A 227 -11.43 -16.62 -13.88
CA GLN A 227 -12.11 -17.26 -14.98
C GLN A 227 -13.43 -17.77 -14.41
N PRO A 228 -14.57 -17.52 -15.09
CA PRO A 228 -15.85 -17.99 -14.60
C PRO A 228 -15.67 -19.48 -14.33
N ARG A 229 -15.74 -19.87 -13.05
CA ARG A 229 -15.66 -21.28 -12.70
C ARG A 229 -16.75 -21.93 -13.53
N PRO A 230 -16.44 -22.94 -14.37
CA PRO A 230 -17.50 -23.67 -15.02
C PRO A 230 -18.45 -24.09 -13.91
N LEU A 231 -19.73 -23.75 -14.04
CA LEU A 231 -20.78 -24.16 -13.14
C LEU A 231 -20.79 -25.69 -13.17
N GLY A 232 -19.97 -26.28 -12.31
CA GLY A 232 -19.91 -27.70 -12.09
C GLY A 232 -21.28 -28.11 -11.63
N THR A 233 -21.95 -28.89 -12.48
CA THR A 233 -23.16 -29.66 -12.20
C THR A 233 -22.93 -30.60 -11.00
N LEU A 234 -22.92 -30.05 -9.79
CA LEU A 234 -22.82 -30.76 -8.52
C LEU A 234 -23.87 -30.23 -7.54
N ALA A 235 -25.12 -30.12 -8.01
CA ALA A 235 -26.28 -29.93 -7.14
C ALA A 235 -27.57 -30.61 -7.66
N TYR A 236 -27.45 -31.61 -8.53
CA TYR A 236 -28.61 -32.37 -9.00
C TYR A 236 -28.31 -33.86 -9.16
N GLN A 237 -27.87 -34.52 -8.09
CA GLN A 237 -27.83 -36.00 -8.05
C GLN A 237 -27.94 -36.60 -6.64
N HIS A 238 -28.54 -35.87 -5.69
CA HIS A 238 -28.91 -36.42 -4.37
C HIS A 238 -30.39 -36.16 -3.97
N ARG A 239 -31.27 -36.02 -4.97
CA ARG A 239 -32.74 -36.04 -4.78
C ARG A 239 -33.44 -37.01 -5.73
N ARG A 240 -32.84 -38.18 -5.95
CA ARG A 240 -33.47 -39.29 -6.68
C ARG A 240 -33.53 -40.61 -5.93
N ASP A 241 -32.95 -40.69 -4.72
CA ASP A 241 -32.97 -41.92 -3.90
C ASP A 241 -33.94 -41.85 -2.70
N ALA A 242 -34.81 -40.83 -2.66
CA ALA A 242 -35.85 -40.67 -1.63
C ALA A 242 -37.29 -40.86 -2.17
N ALA A 243 -37.44 -41.20 -3.45
CA ALA A 243 -38.75 -41.43 -4.08
C ALA A 243 -39.08 -42.92 -4.32
N ASP A 244 -38.11 -43.84 -4.17
CA ASP A 244 -38.29 -45.28 -4.41
C ASP A 244 -38.42 -46.12 -3.13
N ARG A 245 -38.95 -45.53 -2.04
CA ARG A 245 -39.10 -46.26 -0.75
C ARG A 245 -40.43 -46.07 -0.02
N ILE A 246 -41.47 -45.64 -0.73
CA ILE A 246 -42.85 -45.65 -0.22
C ILE A 246 -43.80 -46.00 -1.37
N ASP A 247 -43.79 -47.26 -1.80
CA ASP A 247 -44.95 -47.92 -2.44
C ASP A 247 -44.77 -49.43 -2.29
N GLY A 248 -45.20 -49.91 -1.13
CA GLY A 248 -45.04 -51.30 -0.69
C GLY A 248 -45.80 -51.56 0.60
N ILE A 249 -47.06 -51.11 0.69
CA ILE A 249 -48.02 -51.60 1.69
C ILE A 249 -49.29 -52.00 0.93
N HIS A 250 -49.41 -53.30 0.68
CA HIS A 250 -50.66 -53.96 0.31
C HIS A 250 -51.61 -53.96 1.51
N ILE A 251 -52.87 -53.58 1.28
CA ILE A 251 -54.01 -53.99 2.11
C ILE A 251 -55.10 -54.47 1.14
N HIS A 252 -55.70 -55.60 1.52
CA HIS A 252 -56.61 -56.51 0.81
C HIS A 252 -57.74 -55.89 -0.01
#